data_AF-A0A6B2TCU7-F1
#
_entry.id   AF-A0A6B2TCU7-F1
#
_cell.length_a   1.000
_cell.length_b   1.000
_cell.length_c   1.000
_cell.angle_alpha   90.00
_cell.angle_beta   90.00
_cell.angle_gamma   90.00
#
_symmetry.space_group_name_H-M   'P 1'
#
loop_
_entity.id
_entity.type
_entity.pdbx_description
1 polymer ?
#
loop_
_entity_poly.entity_id
_entity_poly.type
_entity_poly.pdbx_seq_one_letter_code
_entity_poly.pdbx_strand_id
1 'polypeptide(L)'
;EESGTEDQARTLVLGSESAAQVSYSLVRGSGARLGDAELAAAAADDERLDKIVARLVAGSGADQADQLGGYAVRYVLVRDGAPRQMSRTLDATPGLTRLSQEDGSALWREDRQVARAAVVPRTGDPEPVAAGPVELHTKIESGDEGRVLRL
;
A
#
# COMPACT_ATOMS: atom_id res chain seq x y z
N GLU A 1 -19.99 -2.26 -0.73
CA GLU A 1 -19.44 -3.40 0.01
C GLU A 1 -18.31 -4.00 -0.84
N GLU A 2 -17.06 -3.70 -0.50
CA GLU A 2 -15.85 -4.15 -1.24
C GLU A 2 -14.90 -4.96 -0.32
N SER A 3 -15.44 -5.53 0.76
CA SER A 3 -14.66 -6.28 1.76
C SER A 3 -14.50 -7.74 1.34
N GLY A 4 -13.58 -7.97 0.41
CA GLY A 4 -13.20 -9.30 -0.05
C GLY A 4 -12.73 -9.33 -1.50
N THR A 5 -12.03 -8.30 -1.99
CA THR A 5 -11.39 -8.43 -3.29
C THR A 5 -10.29 -9.47 -3.17
N GLU A 6 -10.32 -10.46 -4.07
CA GLU A 6 -9.36 -11.56 -4.17
C GLU A 6 -7.90 -11.05 -4.26
N ASP A 7 -7.72 -9.76 -4.53
CA ASP A 7 -6.44 -9.05 -4.59
C ASP A 7 -5.73 -8.92 -3.23
N GLN A 8 -6.43 -9.04 -2.08
CA GLN A 8 -5.84 -8.96 -0.73
C GLN A 8 -4.92 -7.75 -0.51
N ALA A 9 -5.30 -6.59 -1.05
CA ALA A 9 -4.51 -5.37 -0.94
C ALA A 9 -4.34 -4.89 0.52
N ARG A 10 -3.24 -4.19 0.78
CA ARG A 10 -2.85 -3.64 2.07
C ARG A 10 -3.14 -2.15 2.17
N THR A 11 -3.32 -1.71 3.41
CA THR A 11 -3.40 -0.30 3.79
C THR A 11 -2.15 0.10 4.55
N LEU A 12 -1.43 1.11 4.06
CA LEU A 12 -0.36 1.78 4.79
C LEU A 12 -0.99 2.81 5.72
N VAL A 13 -0.94 2.56 7.02
CA VAL A 13 -1.44 3.50 8.03
C VAL A 13 -0.28 4.36 8.51
N LEU A 14 -0.37 5.66 8.30
CA LEU A 14 0.60 6.65 8.75
C LEU A 14 0.14 7.26 10.07
N GLY A 15 1.03 7.25 11.06
CA GLY A 15 0.89 7.96 12.32
C GLY A 15 2.08 8.90 12.51
N SER A 16 1.83 10.11 12.96
CA SER A 16 2.91 11.07 13.19
C SER A 16 2.52 12.01 14.31
N GLU A 17 3.34 12.03 15.36
CA GLU A 17 3.22 13.01 16.46
C GLU A 17 3.97 14.31 16.13
N SER A 18 4.82 14.31 15.08
CA SER A 18 5.51 15.51 14.58
C SER A 18 5.95 15.35 13.13
N ALA A 19 6.06 16.46 12.39
CA ALA A 19 6.50 16.44 10.99
C ALA A 19 7.91 15.82 10.77
N ALA A 20 8.71 15.64 11.83
CA ALA A 20 10.04 15.06 11.77
C ALA A 20 10.08 13.53 11.91
N GLN A 21 9.01 12.91 12.44
CA GLN A 21 8.96 11.46 12.64
C GLN A 21 7.60 10.92 12.21
N VAL A 22 7.65 9.90 11.35
CA VAL A 22 6.45 9.19 10.88
C VAL A 22 6.60 7.72 11.24
N SER A 23 5.69 7.26 12.08
CA SER A 23 5.45 5.83 12.30
C SER A 23 4.51 5.31 11.20
N TYR A 24 4.69 4.06 10.80
CA TYR A 24 3.77 3.43 9.88
C TYR A 24 3.51 1.97 10.23
N SER A 25 2.39 1.44 9.74
CA SER A 25 2.07 0.02 9.80
C SER A 25 1.39 -0.43 8.50
N LEU A 26 1.56 -1.70 8.15
CA LEU A 26 0.87 -2.32 7.02
C LEU A 26 -0.25 -3.22 7.53
N VAL A 27 -1.49 -2.89 7.18
CA VAL A 27 -2.68 -3.61 7.59
C VAL A 27 -3.26 -4.38 6.40
N ARG A 28 -3.71 -5.62 6.61
CA ARG A 28 -4.39 -6.44 5.58
C ARG A 28 -5.90 -6.47 5.78
N GLY A 29 -6.65 -6.52 4.68
CA GLY A 29 -8.10 -6.72 4.71
C GLY A 29 -8.87 -5.53 5.30
N SER A 30 -9.99 -5.80 5.98
CA SER A 30 -10.97 -4.80 6.45
C SER A 30 -10.53 -3.92 7.64
N GLY A 31 -9.25 -3.92 8.01
CA GLY A 31 -8.71 -3.06 9.07
C GLY A 31 -7.81 -3.80 10.06
N ALA A 32 -7.23 -3.04 10.98
CA ALA A 32 -6.30 -3.56 11.98
C ALA A 32 -7.03 -4.45 12.98
N ARG A 33 -6.48 -5.63 13.25
CA ARG A 33 -6.98 -6.59 14.23
C ARG A 33 -6.14 -6.55 15.50
N LEU A 34 -6.74 -7.00 16.60
CA LEU A 34 -6.00 -7.22 17.83
C LEU A 34 -4.85 -8.20 17.57
N GLY A 35 -3.62 -7.80 17.89
CA GLY A 35 -2.39 -8.55 17.59
C GLY A 35 -1.60 -8.05 16.38
N ASP A 36 -2.18 -7.20 15.51
CA ASP A 36 -1.45 -6.63 14.37
C ASP A 36 -0.32 -5.68 14.81
N ALA A 37 -0.45 -5.03 15.97
CA ALA A 37 0.58 -4.16 16.53
C ALA A 37 1.81 -4.95 16.98
N GLU A 38 1.62 -6.09 17.66
CA GLU A 38 2.69 -7.00 18.04
C GLU A 38 3.36 -7.66 16.82
N LEU A 39 2.58 -8.00 15.79
CA LEU A 39 3.11 -8.51 14.52
C LEU A 39 3.91 -7.46 13.74
N ALA A 40 3.46 -6.21 13.73
CA ALA A 40 4.18 -5.10 13.12
C ALA A 40 5.49 -4.80 13.87
N ALA A 41 5.47 -4.83 15.21
CA ALA A 41 6.66 -4.64 16.03
C ALA A 41 7.67 -5.80 15.93
N ALA A 42 7.22 -7.00 15.56
CA ALA A 42 8.06 -8.18 15.38
C ALA A 42 8.56 -8.37 13.93
N ALA A 43 7.98 -7.67 12.96
CA ALA A 43 8.47 -7.67 11.59
C ALA A 43 9.84 -6.98 11.56
N ALA A 44 10.84 -7.63 10.96
CA ALA A 44 12.16 -7.03 10.78
C ALA A 44 12.04 -5.71 9.99
N ASP A 45 12.82 -4.70 10.37
CA ASP A 45 12.90 -3.42 9.66
C ASP A 45 13.13 -3.64 8.16
N ASP A 46 12.17 -3.22 7.34
CA ASP A 46 12.31 -3.21 5.89
C ASP A 46 12.85 -1.84 5.49
N GLU A 47 14.19 -1.72 5.48
CA GLU A 47 14.89 -0.47 5.15
C GLU A 47 14.47 0.12 3.79
N ARG A 48 13.97 -0.73 2.87
CA ARG A 48 13.49 -0.30 1.57
C ARG A 48 12.11 0.34 1.71
N LEU A 49 11.19 -0.28 2.44
CA LEU A 49 9.89 0.30 2.75
C LEU A 49 10.04 1.60 3.54
N ASP A 50 10.96 1.66 4.51
CA ASP A 50 11.24 2.88 5.27
C ASP A 50 11.63 4.05 4.36
N LYS A 51 12.52 3.80 3.40
CA LYS A 51 12.94 4.82 2.42
C LYS A 51 11.78 5.25 1.51
N ILE A 52 10.90 4.33 1.14
CA ILE A 52 9.71 4.63 0.32
C ILE A 52 8.76 5.53 1.12
N VAL A 53 8.43 5.15 2.35
CA VAL A 53 7.53 5.91 3.23
C VAL A 53 8.13 7.29 3.53
N ALA A 54 9.41 7.38 3.86
CA ALA A 54 10.11 8.64 4.12
C ALA A 54 10.06 9.58 2.90
N ARG A 55 10.28 9.05 1.69
CA ARG A 55 10.24 9.84 0.44
C ARG A 55 8.83 10.27 0.06
N LEU A 56 7.82 9.43 0.33
CA LEU A 56 6.41 9.74 0.13
C LEU A 56 6.01 10.92 1.01
N VAL A 57 6.27 10.85 2.32
CA VAL A 57 5.89 11.93 3.26
C VAL A 57 6.71 13.21 3.08
N ALA A 58 7.92 13.10 2.50
CA ALA A 58 8.74 14.25 2.13
C ALA A 58 8.28 14.95 0.83
N GLY A 59 7.31 14.39 0.10
CA GLY A 59 6.74 15.01 -1.10
C GLY A 59 7.54 14.81 -2.38
N SER A 60 8.37 13.77 -2.42
CA SER A 60 9.05 13.34 -3.65
C SER A 60 8.27 12.27 -4.43
N GLY A 61 6.98 12.09 -4.12
CA GLY A 61 6.20 10.84 -4.25
C GLY A 61 5.86 10.29 -5.64
N ALA A 62 6.33 10.90 -6.73
CA ALA A 62 5.92 10.50 -8.08
C ALA A 62 6.32 9.06 -8.46
N ASP A 63 7.49 8.57 -8.01
CA ASP A 63 7.93 7.20 -8.25
C ASP A 63 7.56 6.24 -7.09
N GLN A 64 7.05 6.78 -5.98
CA GLN A 64 6.91 6.09 -4.71
C GLN A 64 5.54 5.46 -4.55
N ALA A 65 4.48 6.10 -5.08
CA ALA A 65 3.16 5.49 -5.17
C ALA A 65 3.23 4.13 -5.92
N ASP A 66 4.00 4.08 -7.01
CA ASP A 66 4.25 2.84 -7.75
C ASP A 66 5.03 1.79 -6.95
N GLN A 67 6.01 2.24 -6.15
CA GLN A 67 6.80 1.35 -5.30
C GLN A 67 6.00 0.75 -4.15
N LEU A 68 4.99 1.46 -3.64
CA LEU A 68 4.03 0.94 -2.66
C LEU A 68 3.23 -0.25 -3.23
N GLY A 69 2.90 -0.23 -4.51
CA GLY A 69 2.26 -1.36 -5.19
C GLY A 69 3.09 -2.65 -5.14
N GLY A 70 4.42 -2.54 -5.07
CA GLY A 70 5.32 -3.67 -4.85
C GLY A 70 5.16 -4.35 -3.48
N TYR A 71 4.63 -3.62 -2.50
CA TYR A 71 4.31 -4.12 -1.15
C TYR A 71 2.82 -4.51 -1.00
N ALA A 72 2.12 -4.61 -2.13
CA ALA A 72 0.68 -4.80 -2.21
C ALA A 72 -0.14 -3.69 -1.52
N VAL A 73 0.43 -2.49 -1.34
CA VAL A 73 -0.28 -1.35 -0.73
C VAL A 73 -1.14 -0.67 -1.79
N ARG A 74 -2.46 -0.70 -1.58
CA ARG A 74 -3.44 0.00 -2.44
C ARG A 74 -4.00 1.24 -1.78
N TYR A 75 -3.95 1.30 -0.46
CA TYR A 75 -4.53 2.40 0.31
C TYR A 75 -3.51 3.02 1.25
N VAL A 76 -3.57 4.33 1.41
CA VAL A 76 -2.80 5.07 2.40
C VAL A 76 -3.78 5.78 3.33
N LEU A 77 -3.74 5.47 4.61
CA LEU A 77 -4.59 6.08 5.64
C LEU A 77 -3.72 6.99 6.51
N VAL A 78 -4.07 8.26 6.58
CA VAL A 78 -3.54 9.19 7.59
C VAL A 78 -4.58 9.33 8.69
N ARG A 79 -4.19 9.03 9.93
CA ARG A 79 -5.07 9.15 11.10
C ARG A 79 -5.16 10.59 11.59
N ASP A 80 -6.21 10.86 12.37
CA ASP A 80 -6.34 12.11 13.13
C ASP A 80 -5.07 12.44 13.95
N GLY A 81 -4.82 13.73 14.12
CA GLY A 81 -3.62 14.25 14.80
C GLY A 81 -2.38 14.40 13.93
N ALA A 82 -2.35 13.82 12.72
CA ALA A 82 -1.21 13.97 11.82
C ALA A 82 -1.04 15.43 11.31
N PRO A 83 0.20 15.89 11.03
CA PRO A 83 0.44 17.23 10.50
C PRO A 83 -0.30 17.46 9.16
N ARG A 84 -1.00 18.59 9.03
CA ARG A 84 -1.73 18.96 7.79
C ARG A 84 -0.88 18.96 6.53
N GLN A 85 0.44 19.15 6.66
CA GLN A 85 1.39 19.07 5.56
C GLN A 85 1.42 17.68 4.92
N MET A 86 1.23 16.62 5.71
CA MET A 86 1.22 15.25 5.20
C MET A 86 0.06 15.04 4.23
N SER A 87 -1.15 15.46 4.57
CA SER A 87 -2.30 15.36 3.67
C SER A 87 -2.09 16.14 2.37
N ARG A 88 -1.55 17.37 2.45
CA ARG A 88 -1.21 18.16 1.25
C ARG A 88 -0.17 17.48 0.36
N THR A 89 0.78 16.79 0.99
CA THR A 89 1.82 16.05 0.28
C THR A 89 1.22 14.87 -0.48
N LEU A 90 0.33 14.10 0.16
CA LEU A 90 -0.36 12.98 -0.48
C LEU A 90 -1.32 13.45 -1.59
N ASP A 91 -2.00 14.59 -1.41
CA ASP A 91 -2.85 15.17 -2.48
C ASP A 91 -2.06 15.58 -3.71
N ALA A 92 -0.81 16.01 -3.53
CA ALA A 92 0.09 16.40 -4.61
C ALA A 92 0.88 15.23 -5.20
N THR A 93 0.70 14.01 -4.67
CA THR A 93 1.45 12.83 -5.10
C THR A 93 0.78 12.21 -6.33
N PRO A 94 1.44 12.16 -7.51
CA PRO A 94 0.92 11.46 -8.67
C PRO A 94 0.65 9.98 -8.38
N GLY A 95 -0.45 9.44 -8.91
CA GLY A 95 -0.86 8.05 -8.69
C GLY A 95 -1.60 7.81 -7.37
N LEU A 96 -1.83 8.84 -6.55
CA LEU A 96 -2.71 8.79 -5.39
C LEU A 96 -3.95 9.65 -5.60
N THR A 97 -5.12 9.02 -5.46
CA THR A 97 -6.41 9.71 -5.46
C THR A 97 -7.00 9.70 -4.05
N ARG A 98 -7.34 10.88 -3.51
CA ARG A 98 -8.05 10.97 -2.23
C ARG A 98 -9.47 10.41 -2.38
N LEU A 99 -9.82 9.42 -1.56
CA LEU A 99 -11.13 8.79 -1.53
C LEU A 99 -12.07 9.43 -0.50
N SER A 100 -11.58 9.69 0.70
CA SER A 100 -12.39 10.23 1.79
C SER A 100 -11.56 11.07 2.76
N GLN A 101 -12.26 11.92 3.52
CA GLN A 101 -11.72 12.66 4.64
C GLN A 101 -12.83 12.89 5.67
N GLU A 102 -12.67 12.32 6.86
CA GLU A 102 -13.67 12.33 7.92
C GLU A 102 -12.95 12.32 9.28
N ASP A 103 -13.47 13.07 10.25
CA ASP A 103 -12.96 13.11 11.64
C ASP A 103 -11.43 13.25 11.75
N GLY A 104 -10.85 14.16 10.96
CA GLY A 104 -9.40 14.43 10.96
C GLY A 104 -8.55 13.36 10.26
N SER A 105 -9.14 12.24 9.88
CA SER A 105 -8.49 11.19 9.09
C SER A 105 -8.75 11.37 7.59
N ALA A 106 -7.86 10.85 6.75
CA ALA A 106 -8.03 10.88 5.31
C ALA A 106 -7.47 9.61 4.66
N LEU A 107 -8.14 9.16 3.59
CA LEU A 107 -7.81 7.94 2.87
C LEU A 107 -7.49 8.29 1.41
N TRP A 108 -6.35 7.80 0.94
CA TRP A 108 -5.95 7.81 -0.47
C TRP A 108 -5.93 6.39 -1.01
N ARG A 109 -6.22 6.26 -2.30
CA ARG A 109 -6.08 5.03 -3.06
C ARG A 109 -5.02 5.21 -4.13
N GLU A 110 -4.18 4.22 -4.30
CA GLU A 110 -3.25 4.10 -5.41
C GLU A 110 -4.03 3.79 -6.71
N ASP A 111 -3.71 4.51 -7.78
CA ASP A 111 -4.50 4.50 -9.00
C ASP A 111 -4.28 3.22 -9.83
N ARG A 112 -3.11 2.59 -9.73
CA ARG A 112 -2.87 1.30 -10.37
C ARG A 112 -3.58 0.17 -9.62
N GLN A 113 -3.78 -0.92 -10.35
CA GLN A 113 -4.32 -2.12 -9.76
C GLN A 113 -3.21 -2.83 -8.95
N VAL A 114 -3.47 -2.99 -7.66
CA VAL A 114 -2.54 -3.63 -6.73
C VAL A 114 -3.18 -4.89 -6.16
N ALA A 115 -2.47 -6.00 -6.31
CA ALA A 115 -2.78 -7.30 -5.72
C ALA A 115 -1.57 -7.86 -4.99
N ARG A 116 -1.84 -8.66 -3.96
CA ARG A 116 -0.86 -9.44 -3.18
C ARG A 116 0.02 -10.28 -4.09
N ALA A 117 -0.61 -10.97 -5.04
CA ALA A 117 0.08 -11.70 -6.07
C ALA A 117 -0.28 -11.12 -7.44
N ALA A 118 0.71 -10.97 -8.30
CA ALA A 118 0.49 -10.52 -9.67
C ALA A 118 1.50 -11.15 -10.62
N VAL A 119 1.06 -11.48 -11.83
CA VAL A 119 1.95 -11.79 -12.96
C VAL A 119 2.33 -10.47 -13.61
N VAL A 120 3.59 -10.09 -13.48
CA VAL A 120 4.12 -8.83 -14.01
C VAL A 120 4.78 -9.12 -15.36
N PRO A 121 4.24 -8.60 -16.47
CA PRO A 121 4.88 -8.73 -17.77
C PRO A 121 6.10 -7.84 -17.89
N ARG A 122 6.96 -8.15 -18.88
CA ARG A 122 8.10 -7.28 -19.20
C ARG A 122 7.65 -5.89 -19.65
N THR A 123 6.48 -5.80 -20.28
CA THR A 123 5.83 -4.56 -20.74
C THR A 123 4.33 -4.65 -20.52
N GLY A 124 3.70 -3.59 -20.02
CA GLY A 124 2.26 -3.53 -19.74
C GLY A 124 1.95 -3.58 -18.24
N ASP A 125 0.65 -3.63 -17.93
CA ASP A 125 0.16 -3.61 -16.55
C ASP A 125 0.27 -4.98 -15.88
N PRO A 126 0.54 -5.02 -14.57
CA PRO A 126 0.48 -6.26 -13.79
C PRO A 126 -0.91 -6.90 -13.85
N GLU A 127 -0.96 -8.21 -14.07
CA GLU A 127 -2.20 -8.99 -14.03
C GLU A 127 -2.40 -9.55 -12.61
N PRO A 128 -3.50 -9.22 -11.91
CA PRO A 128 -3.75 -9.69 -10.56
C PRO A 128 -3.90 -11.21 -10.51
N VAL A 129 -3.43 -11.83 -9.44
CA VAL A 129 -3.69 -13.23 -9.13
C VAL A 129 -4.58 -13.28 -7.91
N ALA A 130 -5.74 -13.95 -8.05
CA ALA A 130 -6.65 -14.21 -6.95
C ALA A 130 -5.91 -14.91 -5.80
N ALA A 131 -5.97 -14.30 -4.62
CA ALA A 131 -5.34 -14.78 -3.41
C ALA A 131 -6.37 -14.89 -2.28
N GLY A 132 -6.40 -16.07 -1.66
CA GLY A 132 -7.02 -16.24 -0.37
C GLY A 132 -6.19 -15.58 0.76
N PRO A 133 -6.69 -15.60 2.00
CA PRO A 133 -6.02 -15.00 3.15
C PRO A 133 -4.60 -15.52 3.39
N VAL A 134 -4.37 -16.81 3.11
CA VAL A 134 -3.10 -17.50 3.35
C VAL A 134 -2.58 -18.21 2.11
N GLU A 135 -3.47 -18.70 1.26
CA GLU A 135 -3.17 -19.50 0.07
C GLU A 135 -3.50 -18.73 -1.22
N LEU A 136 -2.83 -19.09 -2.32
CA LEU A 136 -3.12 -18.59 -3.66
C LEU A 136 -3.10 -19.76 -4.63
N HIS A 137 -4.19 -19.90 -5.39
CA HIS A 137 -4.35 -20.96 -6.37
C HIS A 137 -4.73 -20.33 -7.69
N THR A 138 -3.88 -20.48 -8.70
CA THR A 138 -4.16 -19.98 -10.04
C THR A 138 -3.56 -20.89 -11.10
N LYS A 139 -4.14 -20.83 -12.29
CA LYS A 139 -3.56 -21.40 -13.49
C LYS A 139 -2.87 -20.27 -14.25
N ILE A 140 -1.57 -20.40 -14.47
CA ILE A 140 -0.81 -19.43 -15.25
C ILE A 140 -0.93 -19.82 -16.72
N GLU A 141 -1.65 -19.02 -17.50
CA GLU A 141 -1.74 -19.23 -18.95
C GLU A 141 -0.40 -18.90 -19.64
N SER A 142 -0.18 -19.54 -20.78
CA SER A 142 0.95 -19.24 -21.66
C SER A 142 0.96 -17.76 -22.04
N GLY A 143 2.14 -17.16 -22.12
CA GLY A 143 2.31 -15.76 -22.46
C GLY A 143 3.78 -15.45 -22.72
N ASP A 144 4.07 -14.18 -22.98
CA ASP A 144 5.40 -13.76 -23.42
C ASP A 144 6.51 -14.13 -22.42
N GLU A 145 7.73 -14.26 -22.95
CA GLU A 145 8.93 -14.50 -22.15
C GLU A 145 9.24 -13.30 -21.24
N GLY A 146 9.76 -13.58 -20.05
CA GLY A 146 10.20 -12.56 -19.09
C GLY A 146 9.12 -12.06 -18.13
N ARG A 147 7.94 -12.69 -18.08
CA ARG A 147 6.95 -12.46 -17.02
C ARG A 147 7.48 -12.97 -15.67
N VAL A 148 7.26 -12.20 -14.61
CA VAL A 148 7.64 -12.58 -13.24
C VAL A 148 6.42 -12.66 -12.32
N LEU A 149 6.41 -13.62 -11.40
CA LEU A 149 5.41 -13.66 -10.33
C LEU A 149 5.91 -12.80 -9.17
N ARG A 150 5.16 -11.76 -8.82
CA ARG A 150 5.37 -10.95 -7.61
C ARG A 150 4.43 -11.43 -6.50
N LEU A 151 4.94 -11.52 -5.27
CA LEU A 151 4.23 -11.96 -4.05
C LEU A 151 4.40 -10.97 -2.89
#